data_AF-A0A2V8SG73-F1
#
_entry.id   AF-A0A2V8SG73-F1
#
_cell.length_a   1.000
_cell.length_b   1.000
_cell.length_c   1.000
_cell.angle_alpha   90.00
_cell.angle_beta   90.00
_cell.angle_gamma   90.00
#
_symmetry.space_group_name_H-M   'P 1'
#
loop_
_entity.id
_entity.type
_entity.pdbx_description
1 polymer ?
#
loop_
_entity_poly.entity_id
_entity_poly.type
_entity_poly.pdbx_seq_one_letter_code
_entity_poly.pdbx_strand_id
1 'polypeptide(L)'
;MINQDEVFVITEDDILKPGDKGKGKAAKGNGSISLAKPARSAEKSREDETVAERATPSRGLRGARQPNPAAAGTLSMFVWGLGQFYNGDGKLASLFILGEALVVAFHYLMYMTWDRIRTFANIFFVSEWELMLYASSIDFCLIFFMIYNVAQAYRGAEARGSRFAGVRVPFVSGLASMLIPGWGQLLNGQLGKAVFFLFSFLMQIYVVVLFRLSPFYRVIADLDLQALTMKASRVGMASLFATVLCWVVSAYDAFLVARYTRRG
;
A
#
# COMPACT_ATOMS: atom_id res chain seq x y z
N MET A 1 -32.89 -25.20 -3.80
CA MET A 1 -33.75 -24.72 -2.69
C MET A 1 -32.92 -23.76 -1.88
N ILE A 2 -33.25 -22.46 -1.94
CA ILE A 2 -32.55 -21.39 -1.22
C ILE A 2 -33.26 -21.21 0.12
N ASN A 3 -32.51 -21.28 1.21
CA ASN A 3 -33.01 -21.16 2.58
C ASN A 3 -33.36 -19.67 2.84
N GLN A 4 -34.65 -19.36 3.03
CA GLN A 4 -35.19 -17.98 3.06
C GLN A 4 -35.30 -17.38 4.47
N ASP A 5 -34.74 -17.99 5.51
CA ASP A 5 -35.16 -17.73 6.89
C ASP A 5 -34.30 -16.75 7.71
N GLU A 6 -33.46 -15.91 7.11
CA GLU A 6 -32.72 -14.89 7.89
C GLU A 6 -32.75 -13.50 7.23
N VAL A 7 -33.90 -12.83 7.37
CA VAL A 7 -34.03 -11.39 7.11
C VAL A 7 -33.86 -10.64 8.43
N PHE A 8 -32.68 -10.04 8.63
CA PHE A 8 -32.42 -9.16 9.77
C PHE A 8 -32.98 -7.77 9.47
N VAL A 9 -34.11 -7.43 10.09
CA VAL A 9 -34.66 -6.07 10.06
C VAL A 9 -33.99 -5.27 11.16
N ILE A 10 -33.12 -4.33 10.77
CA ILE A 10 -32.50 -3.37 11.70
C ILE A 10 -33.47 -2.19 11.84
N THR A 11 -34.06 -2.00 13.02
CA THR A 11 -34.92 -0.87 13.35
C THR A 11 -34.11 0.33 13.83
N GLU A 12 -34.61 1.56 13.63
CA GLU A 12 -33.92 2.81 14.00
C GLU A 12 -33.55 2.89 15.50
N ASP A 13 -34.30 2.18 16.35
CA ASP A 13 -34.03 2.09 17.79
C ASP A 13 -32.72 1.36 18.13
N ASP A 14 -32.22 0.49 17.25
CA ASP A 14 -30.95 -0.21 17.46
C ASP A 14 -29.72 0.65 17.12
N ILE A 15 -29.91 1.74 16.37
CA ILE A 15 -28.83 2.64 15.96
C ILE A 15 -28.47 3.64 17.08
N LEU A 16 -29.40 3.91 18.00
CA LEU A 16 -29.27 5.00 18.98
C LEU A 16 -28.90 4.56 20.40
N LYS A 17 -28.66 3.27 20.67
CA LYS A 17 -28.19 2.84 22.00
C LYS A 17 -26.68 3.11 22.16
N PRO A 18 -26.26 3.97 23.10
CA PRO A 18 -24.85 4.11 23.44
C PRO A 18 -24.35 2.77 23.97
N GLY A 19 -23.30 2.24 23.34
CA GLY A 19 -22.75 0.92 23.66
C GLY A 19 -22.22 0.87 25.09
N ASP A 20 -23.04 0.34 26.00
CA ASP A 20 -22.66 0.01 27.36
C ASP A 20 -21.66 -1.15 27.34
N LYS A 21 -20.37 -0.81 27.38
CA LYS A 21 -19.29 -1.76 27.64
C LYS A 21 -19.34 -2.17 29.10
N GLY A 22 -20.15 -3.18 29.43
CA GLY A 22 -20.36 -3.65 30.80
C GLY A 22 -20.29 -5.17 30.97
N LYS A 23 -19.10 -5.64 31.34
CA LYS A 23 -18.82 -6.80 32.23
C LYS A 23 -19.67 -8.07 32.06
N GLY A 24 -19.08 -9.07 31.39
CA GLY A 24 -19.49 -10.46 31.51
C GLY A 24 -19.44 -10.94 32.97
N LYS A 25 -20.62 -11.25 33.52
CA LYS A 25 -20.79 -11.95 34.79
C LYS A 25 -21.43 -13.30 34.46
N ALA A 26 -20.74 -14.36 34.87
CA ALA A 26 -21.18 -15.73 34.76
C ALA A 26 -22.55 -15.94 35.41
N ALA A 27 -23.47 -16.60 34.70
CA ALA A 27 -24.67 -17.19 35.28
C ALA A 27 -24.80 -18.62 34.78
N LYS A 28 -24.61 -19.55 35.74
CA LYS A 28 -25.06 -20.93 35.69
C LYS A 28 -26.56 -20.97 35.44
N GLY A 29 -27.02 -21.84 34.54
CA GLY A 29 -28.42 -22.19 34.37
C GLY A 29 -28.56 -23.59 33.83
N ASN A 30 -28.84 -24.54 34.73
CA ASN A 30 -29.25 -25.91 34.40
C ASN A 30 -30.55 -25.90 33.59
N GLY A 31 -30.56 -26.62 32.47
CA GLY A 31 -31.77 -26.94 31.71
C GLY A 31 -31.61 -28.31 31.09
N SER A 32 -31.99 -29.34 31.83
CA SER A 32 -32.07 -30.73 31.38
C SER A 32 -33.29 -30.94 30.50
N ILE A 33 -33.10 -31.32 29.24
CA ILE A 33 -34.08 -32.12 28.49
C ILE A 33 -33.32 -33.23 27.78
N SER A 34 -33.64 -34.47 28.16
CA SER A 34 -33.15 -35.71 27.57
C SER A 34 -34.33 -36.47 26.96
N LEU A 35 -34.00 -37.31 25.97
CA LEU A 35 -34.79 -38.31 25.22
C LEU A 35 -35.58 -37.78 24.00
N ALA A 36 -35.53 -38.40 22.80
CA ALA A 36 -35.17 -39.78 22.47
C ALA A 36 -34.68 -39.99 21.01
N LYS A 37 -33.66 -40.85 20.94
CA LYS A 37 -33.35 -41.97 19.99
C LYS A 37 -33.07 -41.76 18.49
N PRO A 38 -32.18 -42.61 17.93
CA PRO A 38 -31.47 -42.40 16.67
C PRO A 38 -32.04 -43.26 15.53
N ALA A 39 -31.77 -42.83 14.30
CA ALA A 39 -31.78 -43.71 13.14
C ALA A 39 -30.43 -43.62 12.42
N ARG A 40 -29.78 -44.79 12.35
CA ARG A 40 -28.65 -45.10 11.48
C ARG A 40 -28.94 -44.64 10.05
N SER A 41 -28.00 -43.93 9.46
CA SER A 41 -27.61 -44.17 8.07
C SER A 41 -26.11 -43.99 7.96
N ALA A 42 -25.47 -45.08 7.57
CA ALA A 42 -24.09 -45.13 7.16
C ALA A 42 -23.97 -44.41 5.81
N GLU A 43 -23.07 -43.44 5.72
CA GLU A 43 -22.50 -43.09 4.44
C GLU A 43 -21.01 -42.77 4.61
N LYS A 44 -20.29 -43.20 3.59
CA LYS A 44 -18.90 -43.58 3.57
C LYS A 44 -18.28 -42.80 2.44
N SER A 45 -17.59 -41.71 2.77
CA SER A 45 -16.57 -41.04 1.94
C SER A 45 -15.77 -40.17 2.92
N ARG A 46 -14.54 -40.51 3.30
CA ARG A 46 -13.34 -40.69 2.49
C ARG A 46 -13.04 -39.46 1.63
N GLU A 47 -12.81 -38.34 2.31
CA GLU A 47 -11.77 -37.40 1.88
C GLU A 47 -10.88 -37.15 3.09
N ASP A 48 -9.64 -37.63 2.97
CA ASP A 48 -8.51 -37.27 3.82
C ASP A 48 -8.29 -35.77 3.67
N GLU A 49 -9.02 -34.98 4.45
CA GLU A 49 -8.67 -33.60 4.72
C GLU A 49 -7.41 -33.67 5.58
N THR A 50 -6.29 -33.76 4.88
CA THR A 50 -4.96 -33.45 5.38
C THR A 50 -5.05 -32.02 5.90
N VAL A 51 -5.46 -31.90 7.16
CA VAL A 51 -5.26 -30.72 7.99
C VAL A 51 -3.77 -30.48 7.92
N ALA A 52 -3.38 -29.65 6.95
CA ALA A 52 -2.05 -29.14 6.82
C ALA A 52 -1.78 -28.46 8.15
N GLU A 53 -1.12 -29.23 9.02
CA GLU A 53 -0.58 -28.81 10.29
C GLU A 53 0.22 -27.57 9.96
N ARG A 54 -0.42 -26.42 10.18
CA ARG A 54 0.11 -25.10 9.90
C ARG A 54 1.25 -24.97 10.88
N ALA A 55 2.42 -25.42 10.45
CA ALA A 55 3.64 -25.49 11.21
C ALA A 55 3.78 -24.17 11.93
N THR A 56 3.45 -24.18 13.22
CA THR A 56 3.57 -23.01 14.06
C THR A 56 5.07 -22.81 14.15
N PRO A 57 5.61 -21.70 13.59
CA PRO A 57 7.04 -21.52 13.55
C PRO A 57 7.57 -21.63 14.97
N SER A 58 8.46 -22.59 15.13
CA SER A 58 9.06 -23.01 16.36
C SER A 58 9.52 -21.80 17.15
N ARG A 59 8.96 -21.68 18.36
CA ARG A 59 9.23 -20.70 19.43
C ARG A 59 10.67 -20.81 19.99
N GLY A 60 11.66 -21.10 19.14
CA GLY A 60 13.02 -21.50 19.52
C GLY A 60 14.06 -20.39 19.55
N LEU A 61 13.85 -19.22 18.92
CA LEU A 61 14.80 -18.12 18.96
C LEU A 61 14.38 -17.06 19.99
N ARG A 62 14.59 -17.39 21.27
CA ARG A 62 14.27 -16.58 22.46
C ARG A 62 15.09 -15.28 22.59
N GLY A 63 15.71 -14.81 21.52
CA GLY A 63 16.52 -13.58 21.48
C GLY A 63 16.50 -12.83 20.14
N ALA A 64 15.67 -13.25 19.16
CA ALA A 64 15.55 -12.52 17.92
C ALA A 64 14.84 -11.18 18.20
N ARG A 65 15.59 -10.07 18.06
CA ARG A 65 15.09 -8.70 18.19
C ARG A 65 13.84 -8.53 17.32
N GLN A 66 12.72 -8.14 17.92
CA GLN A 66 11.48 -7.89 17.17
C GLN A 66 11.74 -6.81 16.11
N PRO A 67 11.35 -7.04 14.84
CA PRO A 67 11.58 -6.08 13.77
C PRO A 67 10.77 -4.80 14.02
N ASN A 68 11.39 -3.64 13.86
CA ASN A 68 10.73 -2.35 13.98
C ASN A 68 9.97 -2.02 12.67
N PRO A 69 8.63 -1.87 12.67
CA PRO A 69 7.86 -1.61 11.45
C PRO A 69 8.23 -0.33 10.72
N ALA A 70 8.54 0.74 11.44
CA ALA A 70 8.98 1.99 10.83
C ALA A 70 10.33 1.83 10.12
N ALA A 71 11.25 1.06 10.71
CA ALA A 71 12.54 0.77 10.09
C ALA A 71 12.35 -0.10 8.82
N ALA A 72 11.53 -1.15 8.89
CA ALA A 72 11.24 -2.00 7.74
C ALA A 72 10.64 -1.21 6.58
N GLY A 73 9.61 -0.41 6.82
CA GLY A 73 9.00 0.43 5.80
C GLY A 73 9.95 1.49 5.24
N THR A 74 10.78 2.11 6.10
CA THR A 74 11.80 3.08 5.67
C THR A 74 12.86 2.43 4.79
N LEU A 75 13.35 1.24 5.15
CA LEU A 75 14.33 0.52 4.34
C LEU A 75 13.75 0.19 2.95
N SER A 76 12.52 -0.33 2.89
CA SER A 76 11.85 -0.61 1.60
C SER A 76 11.54 0.63 0.77
N MET A 77 11.46 1.82 1.39
CA MET A 77 11.26 3.08 0.70
C MET A 77 12.53 3.53 -0.05
N PHE A 78 13.71 3.30 0.52
CA PHE A 78 14.98 3.70 -0.09
C PHE A 78 15.60 2.61 -0.97
N VAL A 79 15.43 1.34 -0.58
CA VAL A 79 15.98 0.18 -1.30
C VAL A 79 14.90 -0.88 -1.39
N TRP A 80 14.52 -1.22 -2.61
CA TRP A 80 13.46 -2.20 -2.86
C TRP A 80 13.75 -3.54 -2.18
N GLY A 81 12.72 -4.17 -1.60
CA GLY A 81 12.84 -5.45 -0.89
C GLY A 81 13.64 -5.44 0.42
N LEU A 82 14.34 -4.35 0.77
CA LEU A 82 15.24 -4.36 1.93
C LEU A 82 14.50 -4.45 3.26
N GLY A 83 13.29 -3.88 3.36
CA GLY A 83 12.43 -4.05 4.52
C GLY A 83 11.93 -5.49 4.71
N GLN A 84 11.70 -6.22 3.61
CA GLN A 84 11.36 -7.64 3.64
C GLN A 84 12.55 -8.48 4.10
N PHE A 85 13.77 -8.17 3.61
CA PHE A 85 14.99 -8.79 4.11
C PHE A 85 15.19 -8.53 5.61
N TYR A 86 14.99 -7.28 6.05
CA TYR A 86 15.03 -6.91 7.47
C TYR A 86 14.03 -7.72 8.32
N ASN A 87 12.87 -8.04 7.75
CA ASN A 87 11.87 -8.88 8.39
C ASN A 87 12.17 -10.39 8.31
N GLY A 88 13.24 -10.81 7.64
CA GLY A 88 13.58 -12.21 7.40
C GLY A 88 12.78 -12.89 6.30
N ASP A 89 12.06 -12.13 5.46
CA ASP A 89 11.29 -12.65 4.33
C ASP A 89 12.07 -12.51 3.01
N GLY A 90 13.11 -13.34 2.86
CA GLY A 90 14.03 -13.26 1.72
C GLY A 90 13.38 -13.58 0.37
N LYS A 91 12.37 -14.45 0.33
CA LYS A 91 11.68 -14.79 -0.93
C LYS A 91 10.93 -13.58 -1.48
N LEU A 92 10.19 -12.90 -0.60
CA LEU A 92 9.43 -11.72 -1.00
C LEU A 92 10.36 -10.53 -1.28
N ALA A 93 11.45 -10.39 -0.52
CA ALA A 93 12.48 -9.39 -0.81
C ALA A 93 13.06 -9.54 -2.22
N SER A 94 13.42 -10.77 -2.61
CA SER A 94 13.90 -11.08 -3.95
C SER A 94 12.86 -10.78 -5.03
N LEU A 95 11.58 -11.05 -4.78
CA LEU A 95 10.50 -10.70 -5.73
C LEU A 95 10.44 -9.19 -5.98
N PHE A 96 10.49 -8.37 -4.92
CA PHE A 96 10.46 -6.91 -5.07
C PHE A 96 11.70 -6.38 -5.78
N ILE A 97 12.90 -6.84 -5.40
CA ILE A 97 14.16 -6.41 -6.03
C ILE A 97 14.18 -6.79 -7.51
N LEU A 98 13.85 -8.04 -7.83
CA LEU A 98 13.87 -8.52 -9.20
C LEU A 98 12.79 -7.84 -10.05
N GLY A 99 11.58 -7.65 -9.51
CA GLY A 99 10.50 -6.96 -10.20
C GLY A 99 10.88 -5.53 -10.58
N GLU A 100 11.37 -4.75 -9.62
CA GLU A 100 11.81 -3.37 -9.86
C GLU A 100 13.03 -3.32 -10.79
N ALA A 101 14.01 -4.21 -10.62
CA ALA A 101 15.17 -4.30 -11.50
C ALA A 101 14.79 -4.64 -12.95
N LEU A 102 13.79 -5.51 -13.16
CA LEU A 102 13.26 -5.81 -14.48
C LEU A 102 12.57 -4.60 -15.11
N VAL A 103 11.83 -3.81 -14.32
CA VAL A 103 11.20 -2.58 -14.81
C VAL A 103 12.25 -1.53 -15.17
N VAL A 104 13.31 -1.36 -14.36
CA VAL A 104 14.44 -0.47 -14.71
C VAL A 104 15.15 -0.95 -15.98
N ALA A 105 15.43 -2.25 -16.08
CA ALA A 105 16.05 -2.83 -17.27
C ALA A 105 15.17 -2.66 -18.51
N PHE A 106 13.86 -2.85 -18.38
CA PHE A 106 12.89 -2.61 -19.43
C PHE A 106 12.96 -1.15 -19.93
N HIS A 107 12.94 -0.18 -19.01
CA HIS A 107 13.04 1.25 -19.38
C HIS A 107 14.38 1.59 -20.02
N TYR A 108 15.48 1.06 -19.50
CA TYR A 108 16.81 1.24 -20.08
C TYR A 108 16.90 0.68 -21.50
N LEU A 109 16.39 -0.53 -21.73
CA LEU A 109 16.36 -1.15 -23.06
C LEU A 109 15.43 -0.40 -24.01
N MET A 110 14.25 0.01 -23.54
CA MET A 110 13.31 0.81 -24.31
C MET A 110 13.94 2.15 -24.74
N TYR A 111 14.67 2.81 -23.84
CA TYR A 111 15.41 4.04 -24.14
C TYR A 111 16.51 3.79 -25.19
N MET A 112 17.37 2.78 -24.98
CA MET A 112 18.48 2.47 -25.88
C MET A 112 18.03 2.00 -27.28
N THR A 113 16.83 1.45 -27.39
CA THR A 113 16.30 0.90 -28.64
C THR A 113 15.07 1.64 -29.16
N TRP A 114 14.81 2.85 -28.64
CA TRP A 114 13.59 3.61 -28.93
C TRP A 114 13.33 3.79 -30.43
N ASP A 115 14.32 4.22 -31.20
CA ASP A 115 14.17 4.44 -32.65
C ASP A 115 13.84 3.15 -33.41
N ARG A 116 14.36 2.01 -32.94
CA ARG A 116 14.08 0.69 -33.53
C ARG A 116 12.68 0.23 -33.18
N ILE A 117 12.27 0.37 -31.91
CA ILE A 117 10.92 0.06 -31.44
C ILE A 117 9.91 0.91 -32.20
N ARG A 118 10.18 2.22 -32.36
CA ARG A 118 9.31 3.14 -33.10
C ARG A 118 9.17 2.73 -34.57
N THR A 119 10.29 2.46 -35.24
CA THR A 119 10.27 2.02 -36.65
C THR A 119 9.49 0.72 -36.81
N PHE A 120 9.69 -0.24 -35.90
CA PHE A 120 8.95 -1.51 -35.90
C PHE A 120 7.46 -1.30 -35.63
N ALA A 121 7.08 -0.50 -34.64
CA ALA A 121 5.70 -0.19 -34.30
C ALA A 121 4.93 0.46 -35.46
N ASN A 122 5.59 1.34 -36.22
CA ASN A 122 5.01 1.96 -37.41
C ASN A 122 4.62 0.94 -38.50
N ILE A 123 5.29 -0.22 -38.59
CA ILE A 123 4.91 -1.30 -39.51
C ILE A 123 3.53 -1.87 -39.15
N PHE A 124 3.17 -1.83 -37.86
CA PHE A 124 1.87 -2.29 -37.34
C PHE A 124 0.86 -1.15 -37.16
N PHE A 125 1.12 0.03 -37.72
CA PHE A 125 0.30 1.24 -37.54
C PHE A 125 0.15 1.67 -36.07
N VAL A 126 1.05 1.23 -35.19
CA VAL A 126 1.09 1.66 -33.79
C VAL A 126 1.84 2.98 -33.73
N SER A 127 1.14 4.01 -33.27
CA SER A 127 1.68 5.35 -33.13
C SER A 127 2.66 5.47 -31.96
N GLU A 128 3.56 6.46 -32.04
CA GLU A 128 4.46 6.81 -30.92
C GLU A 128 3.67 7.11 -29.63
N TRP A 129 2.48 7.69 -29.79
CA TRP A 129 1.53 7.98 -28.73
C TRP A 129 1.06 6.75 -27.95
N GLU A 130 0.68 5.71 -28.67
CA GLU A 130 0.23 4.46 -28.06
C GLU A 130 1.39 3.80 -27.30
N LEU A 131 2.59 3.77 -27.89
CA LEU A 131 3.79 3.27 -27.21
C LEU A 131 4.06 4.02 -25.90
N MET A 132 3.99 5.36 -25.94
CA MET A 132 4.15 6.19 -24.75
C MET A 132 3.08 5.93 -23.69
N LEU A 133 1.83 5.74 -24.09
CA LEU A 133 0.73 5.42 -23.19
C LEU A 133 0.93 4.06 -22.51
N TYR A 134 1.43 3.06 -23.24
CA TYR A 134 1.78 1.76 -22.68
C TYR A 134 2.92 1.87 -21.66
N ALA A 135 4.01 2.58 -21.99
CA ALA A 135 5.11 2.82 -21.05
C ALA A 135 4.63 3.56 -19.78
N SER A 136 3.83 4.62 -19.97
CA SER A 136 3.20 5.40 -18.91
C SER A 136 2.31 4.54 -17.99
N SER A 137 1.60 3.57 -18.56
CA SER A 137 0.76 2.65 -17.79
C SER A 137 1.59 1.69 -16.93
N ILE A 138 2.74 1.24 -17.44
CA ILE A 138 3.70 0.42 -16.68
C ILE A 138 4.27 1.22 -15.51
N ASP A 139 4.69 2.47 -15.75
CA ASP A 139 5.19 3.37 -14.70
C ASP A 139 4.14 3.67 -13.63
N PHE A 140 2.89 3.88 -14.02
CA PHE A 140 1.80 4.07 -13.08
C PHE A 140 1.61 2.84 -12.17
N CYS A 141 1.65 1.63 -12.75
CA CYS A 141 1.63 0.39 -11.96
C CYS A 141 2.83 0.26 -11.03
N LEU A 142 4.02 0.73 -11.46
CA LEU A 142 5.23 0.74 -10.64
C LEU A 142 5.05 1.54 -9.36
N ILE A 143 4.36 2.67 -9.41
CA ILE A 143 4.07 3.49 -8.21
C ILE A 143 3.30 2.68 -7.17
N PHE A 144 2.27 1.93 -7.57
CA PHE A 144 1.53 1.06 -6.65
C PHE A 144 2.42 -0.07 -6.13
N PHE A 145 3.28 -0.63 -6.98
CA PHE A 145 4.19 -1.69 -6.58
C PHE A 145 5.20 -1.20 -5.52
N MET A 146 5.79 0.00 -5.71
CA MET A 146 6.68 0.64 -4.74
C MET A 146 5.98 0.92 -3.41
N ILE A 147 4.76 1.45 -3.45
CA ILE A 147 3.94 1.71 -2.25
C ILE A 147 3.59 0.40 -1.54
N TYR A 148 3.20 -0.61 -2.30
CA TYR A 148 2.88 -1.94 -1.79
C TYR A 148 4.11 -2.58 -1.12
N ASN A 149 5.30 -2.45 -1.72
CA ASN A 149 6.56 -2.88 -1.12
C ASN A 149 6.77 -2.23 0.27
N VAL A 150 6.61 -0.91 0.40
CA VAL A 150 6.73 -0.20 1.69
C VAL A 150 5.67 -0.66 2.69
N ALA A 151 4.40 -0.72 2.28
CA ALA A 151 3.29 -1.09 3.14
C ALA A 151 3.38 -2.54 3.60
N GLN A 152 3.78 -3.45 2.72
CA GLN A 152 3.96 -4.87 3.02
C GLN A 152 5.14 -5.05 3.99
N ALA A 153 6.27 -4.37 3.79
CA ALA A 153 7.39 -4.43 4.74
C ALA A 153 6.97 -3.95 6.13
N TYR A 154 6.23 -2.85 6.20
CA TYR A 154 5.72 -2.32 7.46
C TYR A 154 4.77 -3.32 8.14
N ARG A 155 3.75 -3.81 7.42
CA ARG A 155 2.76 -4.77 7.97
C ARG A 155 3.38 -6.11 8.33
N GLY A 156 4.35 -6.57 7.54
CA GLY A 156 5.08 -7.80 7.79
C GLY A 156 5.93 -7.74 9.06
N ALA A 157 6.45 -6.57 9.42
CA ALA A 157 7.11 -6.35 10.71
C ALA A 157 6.08 -6.29 11.85
N GLU A 158 4.98 -5.56 11.65
CA GLU A 158 3.91 -5.39 12.64
C GLU A 158 3.27 -6.73 13.02
N ALA A 159 3.05 -7.63 12.05
CA ALA A 159 2.50 -8.96 12.28
C ALA A 159 3.42 -9.89 13.08
N ARG A 160 4.73 -9.60 13.11
CA ARG A 160 5.76 -10.36 13.85
C ARG A 160 6.08 -9.77 15.23
N GLY A 161 5.61 -8.55 15.51
CA GLY A 161 5.90 -7.82 16.74
C GLY A 161 4.64 -7.30 17.42
N SER A 162 4.84 -6.38 18.38
CA SER A 162 3.73 -5.60 18.93
C SER A 162 3.34 -4.45 18.00
N ARG A 163 2.10 -3.96 18.13
CA ARG A 163 1.64 -2.75 17.47
C ARG A 163 2.63 -1.59 17.70
N PHE A 164 3.11 -0.99 16.63
CA PHE A 164 4.12 0.06 16.72
C PHE A 164 3.49 1.39 17.16
N ALA A 165 4.02 1.95 18.25
CA ALA A 165 3.49 3.17 18.88
C ALA A 165 4.10 4.47 18.33
N GLY A 166 4.98 4.40 17.33
CA GLY A 166 5.69 5.55 16.77
C GLY A 166 7.00 5.89 17.49
N VAL A 167 7.87 6.66 16.81
CA VAL A 167 9.17 7.12 17.34
C VAL A 167 9.01 8.23 18.40
N ARG A 168 7.86 8.92 18.45
CA ARG A 168 7.52 10.00 19.42
C ARG A 168 8.51 11.17 19.48
N VAL A 169 9.26 11.42 18.41
CA VAL A 169 10.19 12.55 18.29
C VAL A 169 9.68 13.53 17.22
N PRO A 170 9.00 14.63 17.60
CA PRO A 170 8.29 15.50 16.65
C PRO A 170 9.16 16.10 15.56
N PHE A 171 10.37 16.55 15.93
CA PHE A 171 11.30 17.13 14.97
C PHE A 171 11.79 16.11 13.94
N VAL A 172 12.07 14.87 14.35
CA VAL A 172 12.49 13.81 13.43
C VAL A 172 11.35 13.45 12.48
N SER A 173 10.13 13.29 12.97
CA SER A 173 8.97 12.99 12.11
C SER A 173 8.67 14.14 11.14
N GLY A 174 8.74 15.40 11.59
CA GLY A 174 8.57 16.57 10.73
C GLY A 174 9.63 16.68 9.64
N LEU A 175 10.91 16.56 10.00
CA LEU A 175 12.03 16.58 9.04
C LEU A 175 11.96 15.41 8.05
N ALA A 176 11.60 14.21 8.52
CA ALA A 176 11.40 13.05 7.65
C ALA A 176 10.32 13.33 6.59
N SER A 177 9.16 13.87 6.97
CA SER A 177 8.11 14.25 6.02
C SER A 177 8.47 15.46 5.14
N MET A 178 9.39 16.33 5.57
CA MET A 178 9.95 17.38 4.70
C MET A 178 10.87 16.80 3.62
N LEU A 179 11.59 15.71 3.91
CA LEU A 179 12.44 15.05 2.91
C LEU A 179 11.60 14.20 1.94
N ILE A 180 10.70 13.38 2.48
CA ILE A 180 9.82 12.50 1.71
C ILE A 180 8.41 12.58 2.32
N PRO A 181 7.42 13.18 1.63
CA PRO A 181 6.04 13.23 2.12
C PRO A 181 5.52 11.85 2.52
N GLY A 182 4.96 11.77 3.73
CA GLY A 182 4.46 10.51 4.32
C GLY A 182 5.46 9.73 5.17
N TRP A 183 6.76 10.03 5.08
CA TRP A 183 7.77 9.30 5.86
C TRP A 183 7.61 9.53 7.37
N GLY A 184 7.36 10.76 7.82
CA GLY A 184 7.09 11.06 9.23
C GLY A 184 5.84 10.36 9.77
N GLN A 185 4.77 10.24 8.97
CA GLN A 185 3.58 9.45 9.32
C GLN A 185 3.92 7.97 9.48
N LEU A 186 4.80 7.43 8.64
CA LEU A 186 5.29 6.05 8.75
C LEU A 186 6.04 5.86 10.08
N LEU A 187 6.93 6.81 10.43
CA LEU A 187 7.65 6.83 11.70
C LEU A 187 6.73 6.98 12.92
N ASN A 188 5.53 7.55 12.75
CA ASN A 188 4.52 7.69 13.78
C ASN A 188 3.50 6.53 13.81
N GLY A 189 3.70 5.51 12.98
CA GLY A 189 2.81 4.35 12.90
C GLY A 189 1.47 4.58 12.21
N GLN A 190 1.36 5.65 11.42
CA GLN A 190 0.15 6.01 10.66
C GLN A 190 0.28 5.59 9.20
N LEU A 191 0.36 4.27 8.96
CA LEU A 191 0.61 3.70 7.63
C LEU A 191 -0.35 4.22 6.55
N GLY A 192 -1.65 4.32 6.84
CA GLY A 192 -2.63 4.79 5.86
C GLY A 192 -2.35 6.21 5.36
N LYS A 193 -2.01 7.14 6.26
CA LYS A 193 -1.62 8.51 5.88
C LYS A 193 -0.27 8.53 5.18
N ALA A 194 0.68 7.73 5.65
CA ALA A 194 2.00 7.61 5.03
C ALA A 194 1.88 7.20 3.56
N VAL A 195 1.09 6.16 3.28
CA VAL A 195 0.80 5.68 1.92
C VAL A 195 0.14 6.75 1.06
N PHE A 196 -0.84 7.47 1.60
CA PHE A 196 -1.52 8.55 0.86
C PHE A 196 -0.55 9.67 0.45
N PHE A 197 0.26 10.17 1.39
CA PHE A 197 1.24 11.23 1.10
C PHE A 197 2.36 10.74 0.17
N LEU A 198 2.83 9.51 0.36
CA LEU A 198 3.85 8.91 -0.50
C LEU A 198 3.32 8.72 -1.94
N PHE A 199 2.07 8.27 -2.10
CA PHE A 199 1.41 8.20 -3.40
C PHE A 199 1.35 9.56 -4.08
N SER A 200 0.91 10.59 -3.36
CA SER A 200 0.85 11.95 -3.88
C SER A 200 2.22 12.42 -4.37
N PHE A 201 3.28 12.16 -3.60
CA PHE A 201 4.66 12.50 -3.95
C PHE A 201 5.18 11.75 -5.18
N LEU A 202 5.00 10.41 -5.22
CA LEU A 202 5.46 9.59 -6.34
C LEU A 202 4.72 9.93 -7.64
N MET A 203 3.41 10.20 -7.57
CA MET A 203 2.63 10.67 -8.72
C MET A 203 3.16 11.99 -9.29
N GLN A 204 3.65 12.89 -8.44
CA GLN A 204 4.23 14.15 -8.90
C GLN A 204 5.57 13.93 -9.58
N ILE A 205 6.46 13.11 -8.99
CA ILE A 205 7.71 12.72 -9.64
C ILE A 205 7.42 12.12 -11.01
N TYR A 206 6.45 11.21 -11.07
CA TYR A 206 6.02 10.59 -12.32
C TYR A 206 5.54 11.62 -13.34
N VAL A 207 4.66 12.56 -12.98
CA VAL A 207 4.20 13.62 -13.89
C VAL A 207 5.36 14.51 -14.37
N VAL A 208 6.29 14.88 -13.48
CA VAL A 208 7.46 15.70 -13.84
C VAL A 208 8.39 14.93 -14.78
N VAL A 209 8.65 13.66 -14.51
CA VAL A 209 9.48 12.79 -15.36
C VAL A 209 8.82 12.60 -16.73
N LEU A 210 7.51 12.30 -16.77
CA LEU A 210 6.75 12.19 -18.00
C LEU A 210 6.81 13.48 -18.81
N PHE A 211 6.66 14.64 -18.15
CA PHE A 211 6.76 15.94 -18.79
C PHE A 211 8.16 16.25 -19.34
N ARG A 212 9.22 15.82 -18.64
CA ARG A 212 10.62 16.11 -19.01
C ARG A 212 11.17 15.16 -20.08
N LEU A 213 10.84 13.88 -19.99
CA LEU A 213 11.40 12.84 -20.85
C LEU A 213 10.58 12.62 -22.10
N SER A 214 9.32 13.04 -22.11
CA SER A 214 8.48 12.72 -23.23
C SER A 214 8.72 13.64 -24.43
N PRO A 215 8.70 13.08 -25.66
CA PRO A 215 8.49 13.84 -26.89
C PRO A 215 7.14 14.58 -26.95
N PHE A 216 6.27 14.48 -25.94
CA PHE A 216 5.09 15.32 -25.69
C PHE A 216 5.39 16.80 -25.95
N TYR A 217 6.57 17.29 -25.56
CA TYR A 217 6.95 18.69 -25.81
C TYR A 217 7.10 19.02 -27.30
N ARG A 218 7.53 18.05 -28.12
CA ARG A 218 7.66 18.20 -29.57
C ARG A 218 6.30 18.15 -30.27
N VAL A 219 5.37 17.33 -29.79
CA VAL A 219 4.05 17.17 -30.42
C VAL A 219 3.05 18.23 -29.96
N ILE A 220 3.12 18.69 -28.70
CA ILE A 220 2.32 19.82 -28.21
C ILE A 220 2.69 21.10 -28.98
N ALA A 221 3.89 21.20 -29.54
CA ALA A 221 4.33 22.32 -30.37
C ALA A 221 3.66 22.40 -31.75
N ASP A 222 2.92 21.36 -32.19
CA ASP A 222 2.24 21.34 -33.49
C ASP A 222 0.71 21.54 -33.40
N LEU A 223 0.11 21.43 -32.21
CA LEU A 223 -1.33 21.69 -31.99
C LEU A 223 -1.55 23.16 -31.63
N ASP A 224 -2.60 23.82 -32.15
CA ASP A 224 -2.94 25.24 -31.90
C ASP A 224 -2.69 25.65 -30.43
N LEU A 225 -1.49 26.20 -30.19
CA LEU A 225 -0.79 26.05 -28.91
C LEU A 225 -1.42 26.87 -27.83
N GLN A 226 -1.94 28.06 -28.14
CA GLN A 226 -2.15 29.07 -27.11
C GLN A 226 -3.22 28.67 -26.10
N ALA A 227 -4.36 28.16 -26.57
CA ALA A 227 -5.44 27.76 -25.67
C ALA A 227 -5.09 26.49 -24.88
N LEU A 228 -4.43 25.52 -25.52
CA LEU A 228 -4.09 24.24 -24.90
C LEU A 228 -2.92 24.36 -23.92
N THR A 229 -1.88 25.12 -24.26
CA THR A 229 -0.75 25.42 -23.37
C THR A 229 -1.16 26.28 -22.19
N MET A 230 -2.06 27.25 -22.35
CA MET A 230 -2.60 28.02 -21.23
C MET A 230 -3.38 27.12 -20.26
N LYS A 231 -4.23 26.20 -20.77
CA LYS A 231 -4.94 25.24 -19.93
C LYS A 231 -3.97 24.27 -19.25
N ALA A 232 -3.04 23.68 -19.99
CA ALA A 232 -2.04 22.77 -19.46
C ALA A 232 -1.13 23.43 -18.42
N SER A 233 -0.72 24.67 -18.65
CA SER A 233 0.06 25.48 -17.71
C SER A 233 -0.72 25.77 -16.43
N ARG A 234 -2.00 26.15 -16.53
CA ARG A 234 -2.86 26.36 -15.35
C ARG A 234 -3.06 25.07 -14.56
N VAL A 235 -3.31 23.95 -15.23
CA VAL A 235 -3.43 22.62 -14.59
C VAL A 235 -2.10 22.23 -13.94
N GLY A 236 -0.98 22.44 -14.63
CA GLY A 236 0.36 22.20 -14.11
C GLY A 236 0.66 23.03 -12.87
N MET A 237 0.40 24.35 -12.90
CA MET A 237 0.56 25.24 -11.75
C MET A 237 -0.35 24.85 -10.59
N ALA A 238 -1.62 24.50 -10.85
CA ALA A 238 -2.54 24.04 -9.82
C ALA A 238 -2.06 22.73 -9.18
N SER A 239 -1.56 21.80 -10.00
CA SER A 239 -0.96 20.54 -9.52
C SER A 239 0.29 20.79 -8.66
N LEU A 240 1.19 21.67 -9.09
CA LEU A 240 2.37 22.08 -8.31
C LEU A 240 2.00 22.79 -7.00
N PHE A 241 0.96 23.63 -7.01
CA PHE A 241 0.47 24.26 -5.79
C PHE A 241 -0.12 23.22 -4.81
N ALA A 242 -0.97 22.32 -5.31
CA ALA A 242 -1.53 21.23 -4.52
C ALA A 242 -0.42 20.31 -3.96
N THR A 243 0.66 20.13 -4.73
CA THR A 243 1.87 19.41 -4.33
C THR A 243 2.55 20.04 -3.13
N VAL A 244 2.91 21.32 -3.24
CA VAL A 244 3.57 22.07 -2.15
C VAL A 244 2.68 22.07 -0.91
N LEU A 245 1.37 22.26 -1.09
CA LEU A 245 0.42 22.21 0.01
C LEU A 245 0.38 20.83 0.68
N CYS A 246 0.29 19.75 -0.11
CA CYS A 246 0.31 18.38 0.38
C CYS A 246 1.59 18.07 1.16
N TRP A 247 2.73 18.59 0.68
CA TRP A 247 4.03 18.45 1.34
C TRP A 247 4.07 19.16 2.70
N VAL A 248 3.66 20.43 2.75
CA VAL A 248 3.61 21.22 4.00
C VAL A 248 2.64 20.58 4.99
N VAL A 249 1.46 20.15 4.53
CA VAL A 249 0.47 19.45 5.36
C VAL A 249 1.02 18.13 5.89
N SER A 250 1.75 17.37 5.07
CA SER A 250 2.39 16.13 5.50
C SER A 250 3.41 16.37 6.62
N ALA A 251 4.27 17.37 6.49
CA ALA A 251 5.25 17.73 7.51
C ALA A 251 4.59 18.20 8.81
N TYR A 252 3.57 19.05 8.70
CA TYR A 252 2.82 19.58 9.84
C TYR A 252 2.06 18.48 10.59
N ASP A 253 1.33 17.61 9.87
CA ASP A 253 0.61 16.47 10.46
C ASP A 253 1.55 15.50 11.18
N ALA A 254 2.71 15.18 10.58
CA ALA A 254 3.71 14.32 11.20
C ALA A 254 4.26 14.91 12.51
N PHE A 255 4.53 16.22 12.52
CA PHE A 255 5.00 16.93 13.71
C PHE A 255 3.94 16.93 14.83
N LEU A 256 2.69 17.30 14.50
CA LEU A 256 1.61 17.37 15.48
C LEU A 256 1.30 16.01 16.11
N VAL A 257 1.18 14.97 15.28
CA VAL A 257 0.90 13.61 15.75
C VAL A 257 1.97 13.17 16.75
N ALA A 258 3.25 13.31 16.40
CA ALA A 258 4.35 12.94 17.29
C ALA A 258 4.33 13.74 18.60
N ARG A 259 3.94 15.02 18.56
CA ARG A 259 3.87 15.90 19.74
C ARG A 259 2.75 15.48 20.70
N TYR A 260 1.56 15.17 20.18
CA TYR A 260 0.41 14.83 21.01
C TYR A 260 0.47 13.40 21.56
N THR A 261 1.01 12.44 20.80
CA THR A 261 1.23 11.06 21.28
C THR A 261 2.26 10.98 22.42
N ARG A 262 3.09 12.01 22.62
CA ARG A 262 4.01 12.07 23.76
C ARG A 262 3.31 12.42 25.09
N ARG A 263 2.13 13.03 25.04
CA ARG A 263 1.43 13.57 26.21
C ARG A 263 0.35 12.64 26.80
N GLY A 264 -0.03 11.58 26.08
CA GLY A 264 -0.95 10.53 26.55
C GLY A 264 -0.19 9.25 26.85
#